data_AF-A0A842V483-F1
#
_entry.id   AF-A0A842V483-F1
#
_cell.length_a   1.000
_cell.length_b   1.000
_cell.length_c   1.000
_cell.angle_alpha   90.00
_cell.angle_beta   90.00
_cell.angle_gamma   90.00
#
_symmetry.space_group_name_H-M   'P 1'
#
loop_
_entity.id
_entity.type
_entity.pdbx_description
1 polymer ?
#
loop_
_entity_poly.entity_id
_entity_poly.type
_entity_poly.pdbx_seq_one_letter_code
_entity_poly.pdbx_strand_id
1 'polypeptide(L)'
;MVGLIFFVSVATIAYWYLADSDRSSAEQLLMDPAVAGTSIEPGVQTVQKMLERGRKTVPIQQVVEEKDGYVCAITTTQYGPMSLKVKNGMIRQDIQWGSGTATAYILEQKVYRYSSQYGEWLVFDYDPQAEISVKQMTRGILSEFELLNKTVPENTLCVEAEVQESEFEFPADKAVDIMSLLNQVIQ
;
A
#
# COMPACT_ATOMS: atom_id res chain seq x y z
N MET A 1 -20.55 -24.60 -36.94
CA MET A 1 -19.68 -24.70 -35.74
C MET A 1 -18.28 -24.15 -36.05
N VAL A 2 -18.14 -22.83 -36.22
CA VAL A 2 -16.83 -22.16 -36.44
C VAL A 2 -16.60 -21.03 -35.42
N GLY A 3 -17.62 -20.68 -34.63
CA GLY A 3 -17.56 -19.59 -33.66
C GLY A 3 -16.86 -19.90 -32.34
N LEU A 4 -16.60 -21.17 -31.99
CA LEU A 4 -16.03 -21.51 -30.68
C LEU A 4 -14.49 -21.46 -30.63
N ILE A 5 -13.81 -21.66 -31.77
CA ILE A 5 -12.33 -21.75 -31.81
C ILE A 5 -11.68 -20.35 -31.82
N PHE A 6 -12.37 -19.34 -32.37
CA PHE A 6 -11.87 -17.96 -32.42
C PHE A 6 -11.97 -17.23 -31.07
N PHE A 7 -12.96 -17.53 -30.23
CA PHE A 7 -13.10 -16.87 -28.93
C PHE A 7 -12.06 -17.36 -27.90
N VAL A 8 -11.70 -18.65 -27.93
CA VAL A 8 -10.66 -19.19 -27.04
C VAL A 8 -9.29 -18.59 -27.38
N SER A 9 -8.98 -18.40 -28.67
CA SER A 9 -7.68 -17.85 -29.09
C SER A 9 -7.52 -16.37 -28.75
N VAL A 10 -8.55 -15.53 -28.94
CA VAL A 10 -8.50 -14.11 -28.57
C VAL A 10 -8.45 -13.92 -27.05
N ALA A 11 -9.22 -14.69 -26.28
CA ALA A 11 -9.17 -14.64 -24.82
C ALA A 11 -7.81 -15.11 -24.27
N THR A 12 -7.18 -16.09 -24.92
CA THR A 12 -5.84 -16.56 -24.52
C THR A 12 -4.78 -15.51 -24.83
N ILE A 13 -4.83 -14.86 -26.00
CA ILE A 13 -3.89 -13.78 -26.36
C ILE A 13 -4.07 -12.56 -25.45
N ALA A 14 -5.31 -12.16 -25.15
CA ALA A 14 -5.58 -11.07 -24.21
C ALA A 14 -5.12 -11.42 -22.79
N TYR A 15 -5.31 -12.67 -22.35
CA TYR A 15 -4.78 -13.16 -21.08
C TYR A 15 -3.27 -13.11 -21.02
N TRP A 16 -2.58 -13.53 -22.10
CA TRP A 16 -1.12 -13.45 -22.17
C TRP A 16 -0.64 -12.00 -22.13
N TYR A 17 -1.26 -11.08 -22.88
CA TYR A 17 -0.89 -9.67 -22.86
C TYR A 17 -1.09 -9.00 -21.50
N LEU A 18 -2.20 -9.29 -20.81
CA LEU A 18 -2.47 -8.76 -19.47
C LEU A 18 -1.52 -9.37 -18.42
N ALA A 19 -1.23 -10.68 -18.52
CA ALA A 19 -0.25 -11.32 -17.66
C ALA A 19 1.18 -10.78 -17.89
N ASP A 20 1.53 -10.41 -19.13
CA ASP A 20 2.84 -9.84 -19.47
C ASP A 20 3.00 -8.41 -18.93
N SER A 21 1.94 -7.58 -18.97
CA SER A 21 1.98 -6.24 -18.37
C SER A 21 2.12 -6.26 -16.86
N ASP A 22 1.46 -7.21 -16.21
CA ASP A 22 1.52 -7.40 -14.75
C ASP A 22 2.91 -7.87 -14.32
N ARG A 23 3.49 -8.81 -15.07
CA ARG A 23 4.84 -9.31 -14.85
C ARG A 23 5.90 -8.22 -15.06
N SER A 24 5.78 -7.43 -16.13
CA SER A 24 6.67 -6.31 -16.42
C SER A 24 6.70 -5.27 -15.29
N SER A 25 5.54 -4.97 -14.68
CA SER A 25 5.44 -4.01 -13.59
C SER A 25 6.04 -4.56 -12.29
N ALA A 26 5.89 -5.86 -12.01
CA ALA A 26 6.56 -6.52 -10.88
C ALA A 26 8.09 -6.52 -11.05
N GLU A 27 8.58 -6.81 -12.27
CA GLU A 27 10.00 -6.78 -12.60
C GLU A 27 10.63 -5.39 -12.40
N GLN A 28 9.89 -4.31 -12.63
CA GLN A 28 10.38 -2.94 -12.33
C GLN A 28 10.60 -2.68 -10.83
N LEU A 29 9.69 -3.13 -9.96
CA LEU A 29 9.85 -3.02 -8.50
C LEU A 29 10.99 -3.86 -7.97
N LEU A 30 11.19 -5.05 -8.56
CA LEU A 30 12.29 -5.95 -8.19
C LEU A 30 13.66 -5.40 -8.56
N MET A 31 13.71 -4.55 -9.59
CA MET A 31 14.93 -3.87 -10.01
C MET A 31 15.15 -2.55 -9.29
N ASP A 32 14.22 -2.09 -8.44
CA ASP A 32 14.39 -0.85 -7.68
C ASP A 32 15.33 -1.09 -6.48
N PRO A 33 16.59 -0.60 -6.54
CA PRO A 33 17.54 -0.78 -5.45
C PRO A 33 17.09 -0.10 -4.15
N ALA A 34 16.12 0.83 -4.19
CA ALA A 34 15.57 1.47 -3.01
C ALA A 34 14.70 0.53 -2.16
N VAL A 35 14.29 -0.63 -2.69
CA VAL A 35 13.50 -1.63 -1.95
C VAL A 35 14.39 -2.52 -1.08
N ALA A 36 15.60 -2.85 -1.54
CA ALA A 36 16.46 -3.81 -0.86
C ALA A 36 16.84 -3.38 0.57
N GLY A 37 16.63 -4.26 1.55
CA GLY A 37 16.92 -4.00 2.96
C GLY A 37 15.88 -3.15 3.70
N THR A 38 14.74 -2.84 3.07
CA THR A 38 13.65 -2.03 3.66
C THR A 38 12.51 -2.92 4.16
N SER A 39 11.54 -2.35 4.90
CA SER A 39 10.34 -3.11 5.30
C SER A 39 9.38 -3.42 4.14
N ILE A 40 9.64 -2.87 2.94
CA ILE A 40 8.83 -3.07 1.72
C ILE A 40 9.24 -4.35 0.98
N GLU A 41 10.52 -4.72 1.06
CA GLU A 41 11.09 -5.87 0.36
C GLU A 41 10.28 -7.16 0.55
N PRO A 42 9.88 -7.56 1.77
CA PRO A 42 9.08 -8.77 1.96
C PRO A 42 7.73 -8.75 1.22
N GLY A 43 7.10 -7.57 1.11
CA GLY A 43 5.85 -7.39 0.37
C GLY A 43 6.06 -7.60 -1.12
N VAL A 44 7.09 -6.96 -1.69
CA VAL A 44 7.44 -7.08 -3.12
C VAL A 44 7.81 -8.52 -3.48
N GLN A 45 8.63 -9.18 -2.67
CA GLN A 45 8.99 -10.59 -2.87
C GLN A 45 7.77 -11.52 -2.82
N THR A 46 6.79 -11.23 -1.95
CA THR A 46 5.55 -12.00 -1.87
C THR A 46 4.74 -11.85 -3.15
N VAL A 47 4.56 -10.63 -3.66
CA VAL A 47 3.86 -10.37 -4.93
C VAL A 47 4.53 -11.13 -6.07
N GLN A 48 5.85 -10.99 -6.22
CA GLN A 48 6.62 -11.70 -7.25
C GLN A 48 6.38 -13.21 -7.19
N LYS A 49 6.56 -13.81 -6.00
CA LYS A 49 6.41 -15.25 -5.80
C LYS A 49 5.02 -15.75 -6.16
N MET A 50 3.97 -14.96 -5.90
CA MET A 50 2.61 -15.34 -6.26
C MET A 50 2.38 -15.25 -7.78
N LEU A 51 2.93 -14.24 -8.45
CA LEU A 51 2.87 -14.11 -9.90
C LEU A 51 3.62 -15.25 -10.61
N GLU A 52 4.81 -15.62 -10.13
CA GLU A 52 5.57 -16.77 -10.64
C GLU A 52 4.82 -18.10 -10.50
N ARG A 53 3.94 -18.20 -9.48
CA ARG A 53 3.04 -19.34 -9.27
C ARG A 53 1.77 -19.27 -10.13
N GLY A 54 1.63 -18.26 -10.98
CA GLY A 54 0.46 -18.06 -11.84
C GLY A 54 -0.78 -17.56 -11.10
N ARG A 55 -0.63 -16.94 -9.92
CA ARG A 55 -1.75 -16.28 -9.24
C ARG A 55 -2.13 -15.03 -10.03
N LYS A 56 -3.44 -14.78 -10.12
CA LYS A 56 -3.97 -13.59 -10.78
C LYS A 56 -3.75 -12.35 -9.92
N THR A 57 -3.52 -11.23 -10.59
CA THR A 57 -3.56 -9.91 -9.98
C THR A 57 -5.00 -9.53 -9.65
N VAL A 58 -5.13 -8.69 -8.63
CA VAL A 58 -6.41 -8.13 -8.19
C VAL A 58 -6.28 -6.61 -8.18
N PRO A 59 -7.27 -5.86 -8.72
CA PRO A 59 -7.25 -4.41 -8.66
C PRO A 59 -7.27 -3.90 -7.23
N ILE A 60 -6.55 -2.80 -6.95
CA ILE A 60 -6.49 -2.23 -5.60
C ILE A 60 -7.88 -1.85 -5.06
N GLN A 61 -8.82 -1.44 -5.90
CA GLN A 61 -10.18 -1.09 -5.49
C GLN A 61 -10.88 -2.28 -4.83
N GLN A 62 -10.75 -3.47 -5.41
CA GLN A 62 -11.29 -4.70 -4.85
C GLN A 62 -10.61 -5.06 -3.52
N VAL A 63 -9.29 -4.86 -3.42
CA VAL A 63 -8.54 -5.10 -2.18
C VAL A 63 -9.01 -4.21 -1.03
N VAL A 64 -9.28 -2.93 -1.31
CA VAL A 64 -9.78 -1.96 -0.32
C VAL A 64 -11.23 -2.27 0.11
N GLU A 65 -12.01 -2.95 -0.74
CA GLU A 65 -13.38 -3.39 -0.43
C GLU A 65 -13.44 -4.70 0.36
N GLU A 66 -12.71 -5.74 -0.06
CA GLU A 66 -12.73 -7.06 0.57
C GLU A 66 -11.99 -7.10 1.91
N LYS A 67 -10.97 -6.24 2.05
CA LYS A 67 -10.21 -6.00 3.28
C LYS A 67 -9.62 -7.22 3.99
N ASP A 68 -9.29 -8.30 3.29
CA ASP A 68 -8.62 -9.45 3.91
C ASP A 68 -7.75 -10.29 2.95
N GLY A 69 -6.53 -10.63 3.38
CA GLY A 69 -5.68 -11.62 2.69
C GLY A 69 -4.97 -11.12 1.44
N TYR A 70 -4.58 -9.85 1.37
CA TYR A 70 -3.93 -9.27 0.19
C TYR A 70 -2.58 -8.64 0.50
N VAL A 71 -1.67 -8.75 -0.46
CA VAL A 71 -0.40 -8.01 -0.50
C VAL A 71 -0.28 -7.31 -1.84
N CYS A 72 0.06 -6.03 -1.82
CA CYS A 72 0.29 -5.22 -3.00
C CYS A 72 1.70 -4.65 -3.03
N ALA A 73 2.24 -4.51 -4.24
CA ALA A 73 3.46 -3.78 -4.52
C ALA A 73 3.11 -2.59 -5.43
N ILE A 74 3.51 -1.40 -5.00
CA ILE A 74 3.11 -0.13 -5.61
C ILE A 74 4.38 0.67 -5.90
N THR A 75 4.54 1.12 -7.13
CA THR A 75 5.55 2.14 -7.48
C THR A 75 4.85 3.46 -7.68
N THR A 76 5.08 4.41 -6.77
CA THR A 76 4.56 5.76 -6.93
C THR A 76 5.65 6.64 -7.54
N THR A 77 5.26 7.53 -8.45
CA THR A 77 6.20 8.50 -9.04
C THR A 77 6.64 9.58 -8.06
N GLN A 78 5.84 9.84 -7.01
CA GLN A 78 6.09 10.89 -6.01
C GLN A 78 6.74 10.38 -4.71
N TYR A 79 6.42 9.16 -4.28
CA TYR A 79 6.78 8.64 -2.94
C TYR A 79 7.64 7.39 -3.01
N GLY A 80 8.15 7.02 -4.18
CA GLY A 80 8.98 5.82 -4.36
C GLY A 80 8.19 4.52 -4.20
N PRO A 81 8.89 3.39 -3.95
CA PRO A 81 8.26 2.09 -3.77
C PRO A 81 7.48 2.02 -2.46
N MET A 82 6.41 1.25 -2.49
CA MET A 82 5.48 1.03 -1.39
C MET A 82 5.00 -0.42 -1.40
N SER A 83 4.73 -0.95 -0.21
CA SER A 83 3.95 -2.19 -0.07
C SER A 83 2.72 -1.94 0.79
N LEU A 84 1.65 -2.65 0.44
CA LEU A 84 0.40 -2.62 1.18
C LEU A 84 0.03 -4.05 1.55
N LYS A 85 -0.36 -4.27 2.80
CA LYS A 85 -0.82 -5.57 3.28
C LYS A 85 -2.17 -5.41 3.95
N VAL A 86 -3.07 -6.33 3.70
CA VAL A 86 -4.45 -6.25 4.17
C VAL A 86 -4.83 -7.51 4.91
N LYS A 87 -5.39 -7.34 6.11
CA LYS A 87 -5.87 -8.45 6.93
C LYS A 87 -6.96 -7.99 7.88
N ASN A 88 -8.03 -8.77 8.05
CA ASN A 88 -9.07 -8.55 9.06
C ASN A 88 -9.61 -7.09 9.11
N GLY A 89 -9.86 -6.45 7.97
CA GLY A 89 -10.36 -5.08 7.95
C GLY A 89 -9.29 -3.99 8.11
N MET A 90 -8.03 -4.38 8.36
CA MET A 90 -6.88 -3.51 8.56
C MET A 90 -5.99 -3.47 7.34
N ILE A 91 -5.43 -2.30 7.07
CA ILE A 91 -4.43 -2.09 6.03
C ILE A 91 -3.15 -1.61 6.69
N ARG A 92 -2.03 -2.28 6.41
CA ARG A 92 -0.69 -1.82 6.72
C ARG A 92 -0.05 -1.30 5.45
N GLN A 93 0.52 -0.11 5.53
CA GLN A 93 1.20 0.56 4.43
C GLN A 93 2.64 0.85 4.83
N ASP A 94 3.59 0.34 4.06
CA ASP A 94 5.02 0.63 4.20
C ASP A 94 5.46 1.44 2.97
N ILE A 95 6.01 2.64 3.18
CA ILE A 95 6.38 3.59 2.12
C ILE A 95 7.85 3.96 2.25
N GLN A 96 8.61 3.88 1.16
CA GLN A 96 10.02 4.26 1.17
C GLN A 96 10.13 5.77 1.01
N TRP A 97 10.73 6.44 1.98
CA TRP A 97 10.90 7.89 1.94
C TRP A 97 12.35 8.29 2.20
N GLY A 98 13.01 8.79 1.15
CA GLY A 98 14.44 9.03 1.18
C GLY A 98 15.19 7.74 1.54
N SER A 99 15.96 7.76 2.63
CA SER A 99 16.73 6.62 3.13
C SER A 99 16.01 5.76 4.18
N GLY A 100 14.77 6.09 4.56
CA GLY A 100 14.03 5.38 5.59
C GLY A 100 12.68 4.85 5.11
N THR A 101 12.07 3.98 5.89
CA THR A 101 10.72 3.48 5.62
C THR A 101 9.73 3.99 6.66
N ALA A 102 8.58 4.45 6.19
CA ALA A 102 7.47 4.88 7.02
C ALA A 102 6.36 3.82 7.00
N THR A 103 5.90 3.41 8.19
CA THR A 103 4.78 2.47 8.34
C THR A 103 3.55 3.21 8.86
N ALA A 104 2.40 2.96 8.24
CA ALA A 104 1.09 3.41 8.70
C ALA A 104 0.12 2.24 8.76
N TYR A 105 -0.82 2.29 9.71
CA TYR A 105 -1.93 1.35 9.82
C TYR A 105 -3.24 2.09 9.62
N ILE A 106 -4.10 1.56 8.76
CA ILE A 106 -5.46 2.06 8.55
C ILE A 106 -6.40 1.02 9.11
N LEU A 107 -7.23 1.43 10.07
CA LEU A 107 -8.24 0.59 10.70
C LEU A 107 -9.50 1.44 10.80
N GLU A 108 -10.61 0.90 10.30
CA GLU A 108 -11.89 1.62 10.21
C GLU A 108 -11.74 2.97 9.46
N GLN A 109 -12.01 4.08 10.14
CA GLN A 109 -11.85 5.45 9.64
C GLN A 109 -10.69 6.17 10.33
N LYS A 110 -9.65 5.45 10.74
CA LYS A 110 -8.50 6.01 11.43
C LYS A 110 -7.19 5.55 10.79
N VAL A 111 -6.21 6.45 10.76
CA VAL A 111 -4.83 6.14 10.41
C VAL A 111 -3.96 6.29 11.64
N TYR A 112 -3.08 5.32 11.86
CA TYR A 112 -2.13 5.26 12.96
C TYR A 112 -0.70 5.25 12.42
N ARG A 113 0.15 6.14 12.93
CA ARG A 113 1.56 6.21 12.52
C ARG A 113 2.45 6.58 13.69
N TYR A 114 3.59 5.92 13.80
CA TYR A 114 4.61 6.33 14.75
C TYR A 114 5.36 7.58 14.25
N SER A 115 5.41 8.62 15.07
CA SER A 115 6.24 9.80 14.84
C SER A 115 7.51 9.72 15.68
N SER A 116 8.65 9.59 15.01
CA SER A 116 9.97 9.63 15.66
C SER A 116 10.26 10.98 16.32
N GLN A 117 9.66 12.06 15.83
CA GLN A 117 9.81 13.40 16.41
C GLN A 117 9.19 13.50 17.81
N TYR A 118 8.06 12.85 18.04
CA TYR A 118 7.34 12.88 19.31
C TYR A 118 7.59 11.65 20.18
N GLY A 119 8.09 10.57 19.59
CA GLY A 119 8.21 9.28 20.27
C GLY A 119 6.85 8.64 20.53
N GLU A 120 5.82 9.02 19.76
CA GLU A 120 4.42 8.65 19.99
C GLU A 120 3.77 8.08 18.73
N TRP A 121 2.80 7.20 18.95
CA TRP A 121 1.85 6.84 17.91
C TRP A 121 0.84 7.96 17.77
N LEU A 122 0.65 8.44 16.54
CA LEU A 122 -0.33 9.47 16.21
C LEU A 122 -1.54 8.82 15.56
N VAL A 123 -2.73 9.31 15.89
CA VAL A 123 -3.98 8.92 15.23
C VAL A 123 -4.67 10.13 14.60
N PHE A 124 -5.23 9.93 13.41
CA PHE A 124 -6.04 10.92 12.69
C PHE A 124 -7.17 10.25 11.91
N ASP A 125 -8.20 11.04 11.59
CA ASP A 125 -9.32 10.57 10.77
C ASP A 125 -8.86 10.22 9.35
N TYR A 126 -9.30 9.06 8.88
CA TYR A 126 -9.14 8.62 7.50
C TYR A 126 -10.38 9.02 6.71
N ASP A 127 -10.22 10.01 5.83
CA ASP A 127 -11.20 10.32 4.78
C ASP A 127 -10.60 9.92 3.43
N PRO A 128 -11.18 8.93 2.71
CA PRO A 128 -10.68 8.46 1.41
C PRO A 128 -10.88 9.44 0.24
N GLN A 129 -11.54 10.58 0.48
CA GLN A 129 -11.75 11.66 -0.49
C GLN A 129 -10.99 12.94 -0.12
N ALA A 130 -10.52 13.07 1.13
CA ALA A 130 -9.76 14.24 1.57
C ALA A 130 -8.32 14.21 1.03
N GLU A 131 -7.91 15.26 0.35
CA GLU A 131 -6.49 15.43 0.02
C GLU A 131 -5.70 15.81 1.27
N ILE A 132 -5.00 14.86 1.89
CA ILE A 132 -4.06 15.17 2.98
C ILE A 132 -2.70 15.57 2.37
N SER A 133 -2.68 16.62 1.55
CA SER A 133 -1.43 17.24 1.10
C SER A 133 -0.82 18.02 2.28
N VAL A 134 0.23 17.50 2.90
CA VAL A 134 0.86 18.13 4.06
C VAL A 134 1.87 19.20 3.64
N LYS A 135 1.39 20.20 2.91
CA LYS A 135 2.15 21.44 2.72
C LYS A 135 1.87 22.49 3.78
N GLN A 136 0.82 22.32 4.60
CA GLN A 136 0.42 23.31 5.58
C GLN A 136 -0.15 22.66 6.84
N MET A 137 0.68 22.54 7.88
CA MET A 137 0.36 23.05 9.22
C MET A 137 1.55 22.80 10.16
N THR A 138 2.27 23.88 10.47
CA THR A 138 3.29 24.04 11.52
C THR A 138 4.58 23.20 11.42
N ARG A 139 5.70 23.88 11.13
CA ARG A 139 7.09 23.57 11.58
C ARG A 139 7.41 22.09 11.88
N GLY A 140 7.26 21.21 10.89
CA GLY A 140 7.77 19.83 10.95
C GLY A 140 6.83 18.77 11.55
N ILE A 141 5.61 19.12 11.95
CA ILE A 141 4.74 18.20 12.71
C ILE A 141 4.09 17.12 11.84
N LEU A 142 4.00 17.32 10.54
CA LEU A 142 3.18 16.50 9.65
C LEU A 142 4.00 16.18 8.40
N SER A 143 4.12 14.89 8.07
CA SER A 143 4.74 14.39 6.83
C SER A 143 3.64 14.01 5.85
N GLU A 144 3.76 14.57 4.64
CA GLU A 144 2.90 14.48 3.45
C GLU A 144 2.34 13.09 3.17
N PHE A 145 1.00 12.97 3.19
CA PHE A 145 0.28 11.75 2.85
C PHE A 145 -0.83 12.02 1.84
N GLU A 146 -0.55 11.79 0.57
CA GLU A 146 -1.64 11.59 -0.36
C GLU A 146 -2.27 10.19 -0.14
N LEU A 147 -3.60 10.11 -0.19
CA LEU A 147 -4.37 8.90 0.11
C LEU A 147 -4.10 7.76 -0.87
N LEU A 148 -4.41 6.51 -0.47
CA LEU A 148 -4.39 5.33 -1.35
C LEU A 148 -5.11 5.59 -2.69
N ASN A 149 -6.28 6.22 -2.68
CA ASN A 149 -7.05 6.47 -3.90
C ASN A 149 -6.41 7.49 -4.86
N LYS A 150 -5.48 8.34 -4.40
CA LYS A 150 -4.78 9.34 -5.23
C LYS A 150 -3.35 8.91 -5.59
N THR A 151 -2.71 8.11 -4.74
CA THR A 151 -1.30 7.71 -4.88
C THR A 151 -1.10 6.39 -5.58
N VAL A 152 -2.10 5.52 -5.56
CA VAL A 152 -1.97 4.17 -6.07
C VAL A 152 -2.33 4.16 -7.56
N PRO A 153 -1.37 3.86 -8.46
CA PRO A 153 -1.64 3.77 -9.89
C PRO A 153 -2.71 2.70 -10.19
N GLU A 154 -3.51 2.93 -11.24
CA GLU A 154 -4.54 1.97 -11.67
C GLU A 154 -3.98 0.57 -12.00
N ASN A 155 -2.69 0.49 -12.39
CA ASN A 155 -1.97 -0.74 -12.69
C ASN A 155 -1.27 -1.37 -11.48
N THR A 156 -1.76 -1.11 -10.27
CA THR A 156 -1.19 -1.68 -9.04
C THR A 156 -1.34 -3.19 -8.99
N LEU A 157 -0.27 -3.86 -8.58
CA LEU A 157 -0.22 -5.31 -8.48
C LEU A 157 -0.52 -5.74 -7.05
N CYS A 158 -1.73 -6.26 -6.85
CA CYS A 158 -2.09 -6.96 -5.63
C CYS A 158 -2.32 -8.44 -5.91
N VAL A 159 -1.97 -9.29 -4.95
CA VAL A 159 -2.20 -10.72 -4.99
C VAL A 159 -2.81 -11.19 -3.68
N GLU A 160 -3.64 -12.23 -3.76
CA GLU A 160 -4.03 -12.98 -2.57
C GLU A 160 -2.81 -13.67 -1.96
N ALA A 161 -2.54 -13.38 -0.68
CA ALA A 161 -1.45 -13.98 0.06
C ALA A 161 -1.78 -14.09 1.54
N GLU A 162 -1.21 -15.10 2.19
CA GLU A 162 -1.28 -15.24 3.63
C GLU A 162 -0.41 -14.17 4.30
N VAL A 163 -1.03 -13.27 5.05
CA VAL A 163 -0.35 -12.25 5.82
C VAL A 163 -0.35 -12.66 7.30
N GLN A 164 0.77 -12.50 8.00
CA GLN A 164 0.87 -12.87 9.42
C GLN A 164 0.18 -11.81 10.30
N GLU A 165 -0.50 -12.24 11.37
CA GLU A 165 -1.18 -11.30 12.30
C GLU A 165 -0.21 -10.38 13.03
N SER A 166 0.98 -10.90 13.36
CA SER A 166 2.04 -10.14 14.02
C SER A 166 2.50 -8.90 13.25
N GLU A 167 2.28 -8.85 11.93
CA GLU A 167 2.59 -7.68 11.13
C GLU A 167 1.62 -6.51 11.35
N PHE A 168 0.51 -6.75 12.03
CA PHE A 168 -0.56 -5.80 12.32
C PHE A 168 -0.65 -5.43 13.81
N GLU A 169 0.29 -5.90 14.63
CA GLU A 169 0.34 -5.54 16.05
C GLU A 169 0.98 -4.16 16.23
N PHE A 170 0.20 -3.19 16.73
CA PHE A 170 0.68 -1.86 17.11
C PHE A 170 -0.12 -1.33 18.32
N PRO A 171 0.45 -0.42 19.14
CA PRO A 171 -0.20 0.05 20.38
C PRO A 171 -1.24 1.13 20.09
N ALA A 172 -2.35 0.75 19.45
CA ALA A 172 -3.45 1.64 19.08
C ALA A 172 -4.05 2.40 20.28
N ASP A 173 -4.10 1.74 21.44
CA ASP A 173 -4.59 2.27 22.71
C ASP A 173 -3.72 3.41 23.27
N LYS A 174 -2.47 3.50 22.82
CA LYS A 174 -1.51 4.56 23.19
C LYS A 174 -1.38 5.64 22.13
N ALA A 175 -2.18 5.59 21.07
CA ALA A 175 -2.11 6.57 20.01
C ALA A 175 -2.72 7.90 20.47
N VAL A 176 -2.00 8.99 20.21
CA VAL A 176 -2.38 10.35 20.55
C VAL A 176 -3.06 11.00 19.36
N ASP A 177 -4.23 11.59 19.60
CA ASP A 177 -4.94 12.34 18.59
C ASP A 177 -4.12 13.55 18.12
N ILE A 178 -3.89 13.63 16.81
CA ILE A 178 -2.96 14.60 16.25
C ILE A 178 -3.43 16.05 16.45
N MET A 179 -4.75 16.28 16.44
CA MET A 179 -5.32 17.61 16.65
C MET A 179 -5.12 18.05 18.10
N SER A 180 -5.22 17.10 19.04
CA SER A 180 -4.93 17.33 20.45
C SER A 180 -3.47 17.71 20.67
N LEU A 181 -2.52 17.02 20.01
CA LEU A 181 -1.10 17.34 20.07
C LEU A 181 -0.79 18.73 19.48
N LEU A 182 -1.35 19.04 18.31
CA LEU A 182 -1.17 20.35 17.65
C LEU A 182 -1.65 21.51 18.52
N ASN A 183 -2.81 21.34 19.18
CA ASN A 183 -3.36 22.35 20.08
C ASN A 183 -2.49 22.60 21.32
N GLN A 184 -1.69 21.61 21.76
CA GLN A 184 -0.75 21.77 22.88
C GLN A 184 0.55 22.48 22.49
N VAL A 185 1.00 22.32 21.23
CA VAL A 185 2.27 22.91 20.74
C VAL A 185 2.10 24.37 20.28
N ILE A 186 0.88 24.79 19.95
CA ILE A 186 0.57 26.15 19.46
C ILE A 186 0.29 27.14 20.60
N GLN A 187 0.07 26.67 21.83
CA GLN A 187 -0.07 27.51 23.05
C GLN A 187 1.30 27.88 23.64
#